data_AF-A0A3S9MXL0-F1
#
_entry.id   AF-A0A3S9MXL0-F1
#
_cell.length_a   1.000
_cell.length_b   1.000
_cell.length_c   1.000
_cell.angle_alpha   90.00
_cell.angle_beta   90.00
_cell.angle_gamma   90.00
#
_symmetry.space_group_name_H-M   'P 1'
#
loop_
_entity.id
_entity.type
_entity.pdbx_description
1 polymer ?
#
loop_
_entity_poly.entity_id
_entity_poly.type
_entity_poly.pdbx_seq_one_letter_code
_entity_poly.pdbx_strand_id
1 'polypeptide(L)' 'MSIEEKKEVQDQIAKKESKYCNLMRKSFEVAATNREKSNQIHERAMQIFREITEAKRKLDYA' A
#
# COMPACT_ATOMS: atom_id res chain seq x y z
N MET A 1 -9.40 -11.38 17.39
CA MET A 1 -9.32 -9.91 17.63
C MET A 1 -10.66 -9.35 18.09
N SER A 2 -10.63 -8.31 18.90
CA SER A 2 -11.78 -7.49 19.32
C SER A 2 -12.34 -6.68 18.14
N ILE A 3 -13.61 -6.26 18.20
CA ILE A 3 -14.24 -5.44 17.15
C ILE A 3 -13.48 -4.12 16.95
N GLU A 4 -13.07 -3.47 18.05
CA GLU A 4 -12.27 -2.24 18.04
C GLU A 4 -10.94 -2.43 17.29
N GLU A 5 -10.24 -3.53 17.58
CA GLU A 5 -8.94 -3.87 16.97
C GLU A 5 -9.10 -4.18 15.47
N LYS A 6 -10.19 -4.86 15.07
CA LYS A 6 -10.49 -5.12 13.65
C LYS A 6 -10.73 -3.82 12.88
N LYS A 7 -11.46 -2.88 13.48
CA LYS A 7 -11.73 -1.57 12.89
C LYS A 7 -10.45 -0.75 12.73
N GLU A 8 -9.59 -0.72 13.74
CA GLU A 8 -8.31 0.01 13.65
C GLU A 8 -7.41 -0.56 12.53
N VAL A 9 -7.34 -1.88 12.40
CA VAL A 9 -6.59 -2.52 11.31
C VAL A 9 -7.17 -2.19 9.94
N GLN A 10 -8.50 -2.15 9.79
CA GLN A 10 -9.16 -1.72 8.55
C GLN A 10 -8.83 -0.27 8.19
N ASP A 11 -8.85 0.65 9.16
CA ASP A 11 -8.49 2.05 8.94
C ASP A 11 -7.02 2.21 8.52
N GLN A 12 -6.12 1.42 9.10
CA GLN A 12 -4.71 1.38 8.69
C GLN A 12 -4.54 0.83 7.27
N ILE A 13 -5.28 -0.23 6.90
CA ILE A 13 -5.29 -0.78 5.54
C ILE A 13 -5.75 0.30 4.54
N ALA A 14 -6.85 0.99 4.81
CA ALA A 14 -7.38 2.03 3.93
C ALA A 14 -6.37 3.18 3.71
N LYS A 15 -5.67 3.62 4.76
CA LYS A 15 -4.60 4.63 4.65
C LYS A 15 -3.45 4.14 3.76
N LYS A 16 -3.04 2.88 3.91
CA LYS A 16 -1.98 2.28 3.09
C LYS A 16 -2.43 2.13 1.63
N GLU A 17 -3.67 1.72 1.36
CA GLU A 17 -4.23 1.61 0.02
C GLU A 17 -4.21 2.95 -0.72
N SER A 18 -4.63 4.03 -0.05
CA SER A 18 -4.55 5.39 -0.60
C SER A 18 -3.10 5.77 -0.95
N LYS A 19 -2.15 5.48 -0.06
CA LYS A 19 -0.72 5.74 -0.29
C LYS A 19 -0.15 4.92 -1.45
N TYR A 20 -0.53 3.64 -1.55
CA TYR A 20 -0.16 2.76 -2.65
C TYR A 20 -0.64 3.32 -4.00
N CYS A 21 -1.92 3.67 -4.11
CA CYS A 21 -2.50 4.23 -5.32
C CYS A 21 -1.80 5.53 -5.76
N ASN A 22 -1.49 6.41 -4.80
CA ASN A 22 -0.79 7.65 -5.09
C ASN A 22 0.66 7.42 -5.57
N LEU A 23 1.39 6.48 -4.96
CA LEU A 23 2.74 6.13 -5.42
C LEU A 23 2.70 5.47 -6.80
N MET A 24 1.77 4.56 -7.06
CA MET A 24 1.62 3.95 -8.38
C MET A 24 1.36 5.00 -9.45
N ARG A 25 0.39 5.91 -9.24
CA ARG A 25 0.15 7.03 -10.16
C ARG A 25 1.42 7.82 -10.42
N LYS A 26 2.13 8.21 -9.37
CA LYS A 26 3.37 8.98 -9.47
C LYS A 26 4.49 8.22 -10.20
N SER A 27 4.59 6.90 -10.03
CA SER A 27 5.56 6.09 -10.77
C SER A 27 5.30 6.15 -12.27
N PHE A 28 4.03 6.08 -12.70
CA PHE A 28 3.67 6.19 -14.12
C PHE A 28 3.92 7.59 -14.68
N GLU A 29 3.55 8.64 -13.94
CA GLU A 29 3.82 10.03 -14.34
C GLU A 29 5.32 10.29 -14.55
N VAL A 30 6.17 9.72 -13.70
CA VAL A 30 7.62 9.91 -13.74
C VAL A 30 8.31 8.97 -14.74
N ALA A 31 7.67 7.86 -15.14
CA ALA A 31 8.28 6.84 -16.02
C ALA A 31 8.77 7.40 -17.36
N ALA A 32 8.05 8.38 -17.91
CA ALA A 32 8.38 8.99 -19.19
C ALA A 32 9.63 9.88 -19.15
N THR A 33 9.98 10.44 -17.99
CA THR A 33 11.05 11.44 -17.85
C THR A 33 12.24 10.93 -17.04
N ASN A 34 12.00 10.03 -16.09
CA ASN A 34 13.05 9.45 -15.26
C ASN A 34 12.66 8.03 -14.82
N ARG A 35 13.11 7.05 -15.60
CA ARG A 35 12.84 5.63 -15.38
C ARG A 35 13.37 5.13 -14.04
N GLU A 36 14.55 5.55 -13.62
CA GLU A 36 15.14 5.11 -12.35
C GLU A 36 14.29 5.59 -11.17
N LYS A 37 13.92 6.86 -11.16
CA LYS A 37 13.04 7.42 -10.13
C LYS A 37 11.65 6.79 -10.15
N SER A 38 11.11 6.49 -11.32
CA SER A 38 9.85 5.74 -11.47
C SER A 38 9.94 4.37 -10.82
N ASN A 39 11.02 3.61 -11.09
CA ASN A 39 11.27 2.31 -10.48
C ASN A 39 11.36 2.40 -8.96
N GLN A 40 12.10 3.38 -8.42
CA GLN A 40 12.20 3.58 -6.96
C GLN A 40 10.84 3.87 -6.31
N ILE A 41 9.98 4.66 -6.98
CA ILE A 41 8.63 4.94 -6.51
C ILE A 41 7.76 3.68 -6.58
N HIS A 42 7.87 2.92 -7.67
CA HIS A 42 7.15 1.67 -7.87
C HIS A 42 7.53 0.62 -6.83
N GLU A 43 8.83 0.44 -6.52
CA GLU A 43 9.29 -0.47 -5.48
C GLU A 43 8.72 -0.12 -4.10
N ARG A 44 8.67 1.18 -3.76
CA ARG A 44 8.01 1.63 -2.52
C ARG A 44 6.51 1.33 -2.53
N ALA A 45 5.83 1.49 -3.66
CA ALA A 45 4.43 1.11 -3.78
C ALA A 45 4.26 -0.41 -3.54
N MET A 46 5.13 -1.23 -4.12
CA MET A 46 5.08 -2.68 -3.93
C MET A 46 5.36 -3.12 -2.49
N GLN A 47 6.22 -2.42 -1.75
CA GLN A 47 6.40 -2.65 -0.31
C GLN A 47 5.09 -2.41 0.46
N ILE A 48 4.41 -1.30 0.20
CA ILE A 48 3.11 -0.99 0.84
C ILE A 48 2.05 -2.03 0.47
N PHE A 49 2.03 -2.49 -0.79
CA PHE A 49 1.10 -3.54 -1.22
C PHE A 49 1.30 -4.86 -0.46
N ARG A 50 2.56 -5.24 -0.18
CA ARG A 50 2.86 -6.41 0.65
C ARG A 50 2.33 -6.23 2.07
N GLU A 51 2.57 -5.07 2.68
CA GLU A 51 2.04 -4.77 4.02
C GLU A 51 0.51 -4.81 4.08
N ILE A 52 -0.18 -4.30 3.05
CA ILE A 52 -1.65 -4.37 2.94
C ILE A 52 -2.09 -5.84 2.87
N THR A 53 -1.43 -6.63 2.02
CA THR A 53 -1.77 -8.05 1.83
C THR A 53 -1.58 -8.84 3.12
N GLU A 54 -0.50 -8.61 3.84
CA GLU A 54 -0.24 -9.24 5.14
C GLU A 54 -1.27 -8.82 6.19
N ALA A 55 -1.62 -7.54 6.25
CA ALA A 55 -2.64 -7.04 7.17
C ALA A 55 -4.04 -7.62 6.88
N LYS A 56 -4.43 -7.71 5.60
CA LYS A 56 -5.69 -8.35 5.17
C LYS A 56 -5.73 -9.82 5.54
N ARG A 57 -4.67 -10.57 5.24
CA ARG A 57 -4.56 -11.99 5.65
C ARG A 57 -4.72 -12.13 7.16
N LYS A 58 -4.02 -11.33 7.96
CA LYS A 58 -4.17 -11.37 9.42
C LYS A 58 -5.61 -11.11 9.85
N LEU A 59 -6.30 -10.16 9.22
CA LEU A 59 -7.69 -9.84 9.53
C LEU A 59 -8.65 -10.99 9.17
N ASP A 60 -8.43 -11.66 8.03
CA ASP A 60 -9.26 -12.77 7.55
C ASP A 60 -9.09 -14.03 8.41
N TYR A 61 -7.93 -14.22 9.04
CA TYR A 61 -7.62 -15.36 9.91
C TYR A 61 -7.72 -15.04 11.43
N ALA A 62 -8.20 -13.85 11.83
CA ALA A 62 -8.25 -13.39 13.24
C ALA A 62 -9.67 -13.11 13.80
#